data_AF-A0A2E5MJN7-F1
#
_entry.id   AF-A0A2E5MJN7-F1
#
_cell.length_a   1.000
_cell.length_b   1.000
_cell.length_c   1.000
_cell.angle_alpha   90.00
_cell.angle_beta   90.00
_cell.angle_gamma   90.00
#
_symmetry.space_group_name_H-M   'P 1'
#
loop_
_entity.id
_entity.type
_entity.pdbx_description
1 polymer ?
#
loop_
_entity_poly.entity_id
_entity_poly.type
_entity_poly.pdbx_seq_one_letter_code
_entity_poly.pdbx_strand_id
1 'polypeptide(L)' 'MSEFDESNLESSSHWSPDNEDTHTVAGRSRVRAQLAADIEAFLSQGGKITELDSALRSDVPQKAEPGFNNRSV' A
#
# COMPACT_ATOMS: atom_id res chain seq x y z
N MET A 1 -22.70 -11.83 -10.44
CA MET A 1 -21.79 -11.44 -9.34
C MET A 1 -20.39 -11.81 -9.84
N SER A 2 -19.50 -10.83 -10.02
CA SER A 2 -18.15 -11.11 -10.53
C SER A 2 -17.27 -11.45 -9.33
N GLU A 3 -16.80 -12.69 -9.27
CA GLU A 3 -15.86 -13.16 -8.26
C GLU A 3 -14.55 -12.37 -8.41
N PHE A 4 -14.11 -11.76 -7.31
CA PHE A 4 -12.85 -11.04 -7.25
C PHE A 4 -11.73 -12.08 -7.30
N ASP A 5 -10.99 -12.13 -8.41
CA ASP A 5 -9.90 -13.08 -8.62
C ASP A 5 -8.66 -12.63 -7.82
N GLU A 6 -8.57 -13.13 -6.58
CA GLU A 6 -7.49 -12.81 -5.62
C GLU A 6 -6.11 -13.33 -6.08
N SER A 7 -6.06 -14.25 -7.05
CA SER A 7 -4.83 -14.88 -7.52
C SER A 7 -3.84 -13.91 -8.19
N ASN A 8 -4.33 -12.80 -8.74
CA ASN A 8 -3.49 -11.78 -9.39
C ASN A 8 -2.83 -10.81 -8.38
N LEU A 9 -3.28 -10.79 -7.12
CA LEU A 9 -2.72 -9.92 -6.08
C LEU A 9 -1.45 -10.49 -5.43
N GLU A 10 -1.34 -11.83 -5.31
CA GLU A 10 -0.18 -12.49 -4.70
C GLU A 10 1.11 -12.25 -5.48
N SER A 11 1.03 -12.02 -6.79
CA SER A 11 2.21 -11.73 -7.62
C SER A 11 2.79 -10.32 -7.38
N SER A 12 2.03 -9.40 -6.77
CA SER A 12 2.43 -8.00 -6.58
C SER A 12 3.10 -7.71 -5.23
N SER A 13 3.08 -8.65 -4.28
CA SER A 13 3.56 -8.45 -2.91
C SER A 13 4.97 -9.02 -2.71
N HIS A 14 5.97 -8.38 -3.31
CA HIS A 14 7.35 -8.44 -2.79
C HIS A 14 7.71 -7.19 -1.96
N TRP A 15 6.76 -6.28 -1.74
CA TRP A 15 6.93 -5.10 -0.89
C TRP A 15 6.74 -5.46 0.59
N SER A 16 7.49 -6.45 1.10
CA SER A 16 7.50 -6.73 2.53
C SER A 16 8.16 -5.54 3.24
N PRO A 17 7.46 -4.80 4.11
CA PRO A 17 8.07 -3.71 4.88
C PRO A 17 9.13 -4.21 5.87
N ASP A 18 9.14 -5.52 6.14
CA ASP A 18 10.13 -6.24 6.95
C ASP A 18 11.39 -6.64 6.14
N ASN A 19 11.54 -6.17 4.89
CA ASN A 19 12.75 -6.45 4.12
C ASN A 19 13.94 -5.68 4.72
N GLU A 20 15.02 -6.39 5.08
CA GLU A 20 16.23 -5.88 5.74
C GLU A 20 16.85 -4.68 5.00
N ASP A 21 16.62 -4.60 3.69
CA ASP A 21 17.03 -3.51 2.82
C ASP A 21 16.45 -2.14 3.21
N THR A 22 15.42 -2.04 4.05
CA THR A 22 14.83 -0.73 4.43
C THR A 22 15.49 -0.07 5.65
N HIS A 23 16.29 -0.81 6.42
CA HIS A 23 16.87 -0.29 7.68
C HIS A 23 18.07 0.63 7.46
N THR A 24 18.77 0.50 6.32
CA THR A 24 19.93 1.35 5.98
C THR A 24 19.57 2.40 4.94
N VAL A 25 20.31 3.53 4.91
CA VAL A 25 20.12 4.57 3.89
C VAL A 25 20.38 4.03 2.49
N ALA A 26 21.43 3.21 2.33
CA ALA A 26 21.80 2.60 1.06
C ALA A 26 20.71 1.65 0.56
N GLY A 27 20.18 0.80 1.44
CA GLY A 27 19.11 -0.11 1.06
C GLY A 27 17.80 0.61 0.70
N ARG A 28 17.40 1.66 1.46
CA ARG A 28 16.25 2.51 1.06
C ARG A 28 16.46 3.19 -0.29
N SER A 29 17.69 3.60 -0.60
CA SER A 29 18.01 4.18 -1.90
C SER A 29 17.83 3.16 -3.03
N ARG A 30 18.22 1.90 -2.81
CA ARG A 30 18.03 0.82 -3.77
C ARG A 30 16.56 0.53 -4.03
N VAL A 31 15.76 0.43 -2.96
CA VAL A 31 14.31 0.22 -3.06
C VAL A 31 13.65 1.36 -3.84
N ARG A 32 14.04 2.62 -3.59
CA ARG A 32 13.54 3.77 -4.36
C ARG A 32 13.89 3.71 -5.84
N ALA A 33 15.13 3.32 -6.17
CA ALA A 33 15.55 3.20 -7.56
C ALA A 33 14.76 2.11 -8.31
N GLN A 34 14.52 0.97 -7.65
CA GLN A 34 13.70 -0.10 -8.21
C GLN A 34 12.25 0.37 -8.42
N LEU A 35 11.63 0.98 -7.40
CA LEU A 35 10.27 1.51 -7.51
C LEU A 35 10.13 2.52 -8.66
N ALA A 36 11.12 3.40 -8.84
CA ALA A 36 11.10 4.38 -9.92
C ALA A 36 11.10 3.69 -11.30
N ALA A 37 11.95 2.67 -11.49
CA ALA A 37 11.99 1.89 -12.73
C ALA A 37 10.67 1.15 -13.00
N ASP A 38 10.07 0.56 -11.97
CA ASP A 38 8.80 -0.16 -12.08
C ASP A 38 7.64 0.79 -12.43
N ILE A 39 7.62 1.99 -11.85
CA ILE A 39 6.64 3.04 -12.18
C ILE A 39 6.79 3.45 -13.66
N GLU A 40 8.01 3.72 -14.12
CA GLU A 40 8.26 4.10 -15.51
C GLU A 40 7.82 3.00 -16.49
N ALA A 41 8.15 1.74 -16.18
CA ALA A 41 7.72 0.59 -16.97
C ALA A 41 6.19 0.50 -17.03
N PHE A 42 5.49 0.61 -15.90
CA PHE A 42 4.04 0.59 -15.83
C PHE A 42 3.39 1.71 -16.67
N LEU A 43 3.91 2.93 -16.56
CA LEU A 43 3.40 4.08 -17.33
C LEU A 43 3.66 3.90 -18.84
N SER A 44 4.85 3.40 -19.22
CA SER A 44 5.19 3.17 -20.64
C SER A 44 4.31 2.13 -21.32
N GLN A 45 3.82 1.15 -20.56
CA GLN A 45 2.89 0.12 -21.03
C GLN A 45 1.43 0.62 -21.16
N GLY A 46 1.19 1.92 -20.88
CA GLY A 46 -0.14 2.53 -20.92
C GLY A 46 -0.91 2.44 -19.60
N GLY A 47 -0.25 2.01 -18.52
CA GLY A 47 -0.78 2.09 -17.16
C GLY A 47 -1.05 3.52 -16.74
N LYS A 48 -2.03 3.72 -15.86
CA LYS A 48 -2.44 5.04 -15.37
C LYS A 48 -2.46 5.02 -13.85
N ILE A 49 -1.88 6.06 -13.25
CA ILE A 49 -1.93 6.29 -11.81
C ILE A 49 -3.07 7.27 -11.54
N THR A 50 -3.98 6.90 -10.65
CA THR A 50 -5.10 7.74 -10.23
C THR A 50 -4.79 8.29 -8.85
N GLU A 51 -4.91 9.61 -8.69
CA GLU A 51 -4.86 10.24 -7.38
C GLU A 51 -6.20 10.03 -6.67
N LEU A 52 -6.14 9.52 -5.44
CA LEU A 52 -7.31 9.37 -4.59
C LEU A 52 -7.39 10.56 -3.64
N ASP A 53 -8.61 11.03 -3.38
CA ASP A 53 -8.84 12.10 -2.41
C ASP A 53 -8.34 11.68 -1.02
N SER A 54 -7.66 12.59 -0.33
CA SER A 54 -7.09 12.30 1.00
C SER A 54 -8.15 12.01 2.08
N ALA A 55 -9.41 12.40 1.86
CA ALA A 55 -10.54 12.06 2.73
C ALA A 55 -11.24 10.76 2.32
N LEU A 56 -10.82 10.11 1.21
CA LEU A 56 -11.32 8.80 0.83
C LEU A 56 -10.85 7.75 1.84
N ARG A 57 -11.71 7.49 2.83
CA ARG A 57 -11.56 6.36 3.74
C ARG A 57 -12.28 5.15 3.16
N SER A 58 -11.53 4.10 2.89
CA SER A 58 -12.04 2.77 2.55
C SER A 58 -12.62 2.05 3.78
N ASP A 59 -12.22 2.45 4.99
CA ASP A 59 -12.72 1.90 6.24
C ASP A 59 -14.02 2.62 6.66
N VAL A 60 -15.08 1.84 6.91
CA VAL A 60 -16.28 2.36 7.59
C VAL A 60 -15.83 2.93 8.93
N PRO A 61 -16.23 4.17 9.32
CA PRO A 61 -15.81 4.72 10.60
C PRO A 61 -16.14 3.74 11.73
N GLN A 62 -15.11 3.07 12.25
CA GLN A 62 -15.26 2.14 13.35
C GLN A 62 -15.76 2.94 14.55
N LYS A 63 -16.92 2.54 15.08
CA LYS A 63 -17.36 3.05 16.37
C LYS A 63 -16.27 2.68 17.38
N ALA A 64 -15.73 3.69 18.05
CA ALA A 64 -14.82 3.45 19.15
C ALA A 64 -15.57 2.63 20.21
N GLU A 65 -15.02 1.46 20.58
CA GLU A 65 -15.61 0.63 21.62
C GLU A 65 -15.68 1.43 22.94
N PRO A 66 -16.75 1.25 23.74
CA PRO A 66 -16.81 1.81 25.09
C PRO A 66 -15.58 1.39 25.89
N GLY A 67 -14.77 2.36 26.37
CA GLY A 67 -13.48 2.10 27.04
C GLY A 67 -12.23 2.36 26.19
N PHE A 68 -12.35 2.69 24.90
CA PHE A 68 -11.22 3.18 24.09
C PHE A 68 -10.66 4.49 24.65
N ASN A 69 -9.35 4.57 24.86
CA ASN A 69 -8.67 5.67 25.56
C ASN A 69 -9.22 5.93 26.97
N ASN A 70 -9.59 4.89 27.73
CA ASN A 70 -9.94 5.01 29.15
C ASN A 70 -11.04 6.06 29.41
N ARG A 71 -11.89 6.30 28.40
CA ARG A 71 -13.17 7.00 28.59
C ARG A 71 -14.10 6.03 29.29
N SER A 72 -14.39 6.30 30.57
CA SER A 72 -15.46 5.61 31.29
C SER A 72 -16.74 5.67 30.47
N VAL A 73 -17.43 4.54 30.44
CA VAL A 73 -18.74 4.33 29.80
C VAL A 73 -19.85 5.06 30.54
#